data_AF-A0AAD2D3C2-F1
#
_entry.id   AF-A0AAD2D3C2-F1
#
_cell.length_a   1.000
_cell.length_b   1.000
_cell.length_c   1.000
_cell.angle_alpha   90.00
_cell.angle_beta   90.00
_cell.angle_gamma   90.00
#
_symmetry.space_group_name_H-M   'P 1'
#
loop_
_entity.id
_entity.type
_entity.pdbx_description
1 polymer ?
#
loop_
_entity_poly.entity_id
_entity_poly.type
_entity_poly.pdbx_seq_one_letter_code
_entity_poly.pdbx_strand_id
1 'polypeptide(L)'
;MKRNNRRADNRKDQTEPDVDYAIDPSNSGVRTVNLTVARSAIEDREEQEVIPEVTVYYDEHNNIKLGPLVEGIRKMGYKVDRSMISYYDEERKVYVYAGNHPLPDKAIPNIPEGEIKIKARPKAKSIYGDFLLANTNASISKGSRRTKERKIGDVIKKVSEWRKLYNGTEIEGEIVKKSLEEAAKLVNISKKSLDDYLLQLRNGRKYGFNFNEHKDDKIGILRAFNRKHKLIDKGTKKSKPGRKPGNR
;
A
#
# COMPACT_ATOMS: atom_id res chain seq x y z
N MET A 1 -25.55 43.62 25.64
CA MET A 1 -26.44 42.60 25.03
C MET A 1 -25.59 41.51 24.40
N LYS A 2 -25.57 40.31 24.97
CA LYS A 2 -24.79 39.14 24.51
C LYS A 2 -25.58 38.41 23.41
N ARG A 3 -25.00 38.22 22.22
CA ARG A 3 -25.54 37.33 21.19
C ARG A 3 -24.74 36.02 21.16
N ASN A 4 -25.37 34.97 21.66
CA ASN A 4 -24.97 33.58 21.48
C ASN A 4 -25.14 33.18 20.02
N ASN A 5 -24.15 32.48 19.44
CA ASN A 5 -24.35 31.72 18.21
C ASN A 5 -23.84 30.29 18.42
N ARG A 6 -24.77 29.38 18.72
CA ARG A 6 -24.54 27.93 18.73
C ARG A 6 -24.50 27.47 17.28
N ARG A 7 -23.36 26.94 16.81
CA ARG A 7 -23.30 26.11 15.59
C ARG A 7 -23.31 24.65 16.02
N ALA A 8 -24.34 23.95 15.58
CA ALA A 8 -24.52 22.52 15.78
C ALA A 8 -23.48 21.74 14.95
N ASP A 9 -22.79 20.82 15.62
CA ASP A 9 -21.96 19.79 15.00
C ASP A 9 -22.84 18.79 14.26
N ASN A 10 -22.61 18.65 12.96
CA ASN A 10 -23.30 17.69 12.09
C ASN A 10 -22.31 16.59 11.71
N ARG A 11 -22.04 15.65 12.63
CA ARG A 11 -21.36 14.38 12.31
C ARG A 11 -22.39 13.44 11.70
N LYS A 12 -22.39 13.31 10.37
CA LYS A 12 -23.06 12.20 9.71
C LYS A 12 -22.17 10.96 9.86
N ASP A 13 -22.65 9.99 10.64
CA ASP A 13 -22.24 8.59 10.51
C ASP A 13 -22.49 8.16 9.06
N GLN A 14 -21.42 7.84 8.34
CA GLN A 14 -21.51 7.15 7.06
C GLN A 14 -21.44 5.65 7.38
N THR A 15 -22.59 4.99 7.39
CA THR A 15 -22.68 3.54 7.27
C THR A 15 -22.14 3.13 5.89
N GLU A 16 -21.11 2.29 5.87
CA GLU A 16 -20.56 1.72 4.63
C GLU A 16 -21.61 0.83 3.95
N PRO A 17 -21.64 0.76 2.60
CA PRO A 17 -22.63 -0.05 1.88
C PRO A 17 -22.40 -1.54 2.13
N ASP A 18 -23.43 -2.24 2.64
CA ASP A 18 -23.43 -3.70 2.71
C ASP A 18 -23.26 -4.28 1.30
N VAL A 19 -22.19 -5.08 1.13
CA VAL A 19 -21.95 -5.81 -0.11
C VAL A 19 -22.78 -7.09 -0.04
N ASP A 20 -23.93 -7.08 -0.71
CA ASP A 20 -24.81 -8.25 -0.78
C ASP A 20 -24.24 -9.27 -1.77
N TYR A 21 -23.71 -10.38 -1.26
CA TYR A 21 -23.33 -11.52 -2.08
C TYR A 21 -24.61 -12.30 -2.39
N ALA A 22 -25.23 -12.02 -3.54
CA ALA A 22 -26.34 -12.83 -4.01
C ALA A 22 -25.85 -14.28 -4.22
N ILE A 23 -26.31 -15.18 -3.34
CA ILE A 23 -26.01 -16.61 -3.44
C ILE A 23 -26.98 -17.19 -4.46
N ASP A 24 -26.47 -17.63 -5.62
CA ASP A 24 -27.25 -18.45 -6.55
C ASP A 24 -27.33 -19.89 -6.02
N PRO A 25 -28.50 -20.36 -5.56
CA PRO A 25 -28.66 -21.69 -4.97
C PRO A 25 -28.64 -22.81 -6.02
N SER A 26 -28.67 -22.49 -7.32
CA SER A 26 -28.88 -23.49 -8.37
C SER A 26 -27.62 -24.26 -8.79
N ASN A 27 -26.42 -23.83 -8.39
CA ASN A 27 -25.18 -24.43 -8.91
C ASN A 27 -23.99 -24.44 -7.92
N SER A 28 -24.23 -24.26 -6.62
CA SER A 28 -23.16 -24.26 -5.60
C SER A 28 -23.31 -25.42 -4.62
N GLY A 29 -22.26 -26.25 -4.51
CA GLY A 29 -22.17 -27.22 -3.43
C GLY A 29 -22.10 -26.50 -2.09
N VAL A 30 -22.89 -26.92 -1.11
CA VAL A 30 -22.83 -26.40 0.27
C VAL A 30 -22.30 -27.50 1.17
N ARG A 31 -21.26 -27.21 1.95
CA ARG A 31 -20.74 -28.13 2.97
C ARG A 31 -20.47 -27.38 4.27
N THR A 32 -20.43 -28.13 5.35
CA THR A 32 -20.10 -27.64 6.68
C THR A 32 -18.69 -28.12 7.03
N VAL A 33 -17.81 -27.21 7.46
CA VAL A 33 -16.42 -27.55 7.78
C VAL A 33 -15.95 -26.86 9.06
N ASN A 34 -14.88 -27.38 9.65
CA ASN A 34 -14.17 -26.68 10.73
C ASN A 34 -13.20 -25.67 10.11
N LEU A 35 -13.29 -24.43 10.59
CA LEU A 35 -12.49 -23.33 10.12
C LEU A 35 -11.59 -22.81 11.24
N THR A 36 -10.28 -22.80 11.00
CA THR A 36 -9.33 -22.18 11.92
C THR A 36 -9.04 -20.75 11.48
N VAL A 37 -9.36 -19.79 12.35
CA VAL A 37 -9.10 -18.37 12.13
C VAL A 37 -7.91 -17.93 12.99
N ALA A 38 -6.82 -17.55 12.32
CA ALA A 38 -5.66 -16.95 12.96
C ALA A 38 -5.79 -15.42 12.98
N ARG A 39 -5.65 -14.83 14.17
CA ARG A 39 -5.62 -13.39 14.41
C ARG A 39 -4.22 -12.97 14.87
N SER A 40 -3.73 -11.88 14.31
CA SER A 40 -2.50 -11.26 14.79
C SER A 40 -2.85 -10.31 15.93
N ALA A 41 -2.43 -10.62 17.16
CA ALA A 41 -2.49 -9.66 18.26
C ALA A 41 -1.51 -8.51 18.02
N ILE A 42 -1.70 -7.42 18.78
CA ILE A 42 -0.88 -6.20 18.73
C ILE A 42 0.59 -6.47 19.15
N GLU A 43 0.87 -7.61 19.77
CA GLU A 43 2.17 -7.97 20.38
C GLU A 43 2.77 -9.27 19.81
N ASP A 44 2.70 -9.49 18.49
CA ASP A 44 3.31 -10.63 17.77
C ASP A 44 2.88 -12.04 18.22
N ARG A 45 1.88 -12.16 19.11
CA ARG A 45 1.22 -13.43 19.44
C ARG A 45 0.11 -13.70 18.43
N GLU A 46 0.16 -14.88 17.81
CA GLU A 46 -0.91 -15.37 16.95
C GLU A 46 -1.92 -16.14 17.79
N GLU A 47 -3.13 -15.60 17.92
CA GLU A 47 -4.25 -16.30 18.52
C GLU A 47 -4.95 -17.09 17.41
N GLN A 48 -5.10 -18.40 17.61
CA GLN A 48 -5.83 -19.28 16.71
C GLN A 48 -7.11 -19.73 17.39
N GLU A 49 -8.21 -19.64 16.66
CA GLU A 49 -9.52 -20.05 17.12
C GLU A 49 -10.15 -20.98 16.08
N VAL A 50 -10.66 -22.13 16.51
CA VAL A 50 -11.37 -23.06 15.64
C VAL A 50 -12.86 -22.74 15.75
N ILE A 51 -13.46 -22.38 14.62
CA ILE A 51 -14.89 -22.18 14.46
C ILE A 51 -15.46 -23.48 13.93
N PRO A 52 -16.25 -24.22 14.73
CA PRO A 52 -16.90 -25.43 14.25
C PRO A 52 -18.04 -25.08 13.30
N GLU A 53 -18.32 -26.02 12.39
CA GLU A 53 -19.54 -26.04 11.59
C GLU A 53 -19.81 -24.79 10.73
N VAL A 54 -18.76 -24.23 10.13
CA VAL A 54 -18.90 -23.09 9.22
C VAL A 54 -19.42 -23.55 7.87
N THR A 55 -20.48 -22.90 7.37
CA THR A 55 -21.03 -23.13 6.04
C THR A 55 -20.10 -22.57 4.96
N VAL A 56 -19.72 -23.42 4.01
CA VAL A 56 -18.84 -23.09 2.89
C VAL A 56 -19.56 -23.38 1.58
N TYR A 57 -19.44 -22.42 0.67
CA TYR A 57 -20.00 -22.50 -0.67
C TYR A 57 -18.91 -22.83 -1.67
N TYR A 58 -19.20 -23.77 -2.55
CA TYR A 58 -18.32 -24.22 -3.62
C TYR A 58 -18.84 -23.73 -4.96
N ASP A 59 -17.96 -23.43 -5.91
CA ASP A 59 -18.34 -23.22 -7.30
C ASP A 59 -18.48 -24.55 -8.06
N GLU A 60 -18.83 -24.45 -9.34
CA GLU A 60 -18.97 -25.58 -10.28
C GLU A 60 -17.66 -26.38 -10.50
N HIS A 61 -16.51 -25.83 -10.10
CA HIS A 61 -15.21 -26.48 -10.14
C HIS A 61 -14.75 -26.99 -8.76
N ASN A 62 -15.65 -27.03 -7.77
CA ASN A 62 -15.36 -27.42 -6.40
C ASN A 62 -14.31 -26.51 -5.70
N ASN A 63 -14.20 -25.26 -6.12
CA ASN A 63 -13.40 -24.24 -5.45
C ASN A 63 -14.24 -23.52 -4.40
N ILE A 64 -13.59 -23.07 -3.33
CA ILE A 64 -14.29 -22.39 -2.24
C ILE A 64 -14.54 -20.92 -2.60
N LYS A 65 -15.77 -20.46 -2.43
CA LYS A 65 -16.14 -19.04 -2.50
C LYS A 65 -15.74 -18.36 -1.20
N LEU A 66 -14.56 -17.75 -1.19
CA LEU A 66 -13.98 -17.13 0.01
C LEU A 66 -14.76 -15.89 0.47
N GLY A 67 -15.38 -15.15 -0.44
CA GLY A 67 -16.20 -13.97 -0.11
C GLY A 67 -17.34 -14.30 0.87
N PRO A 68 -18.29 -15.17 0.48
CA PRO A 68 -19.35 -15.65 1.36
C PRO A 68 -18.86 -16.24 2.68
N LEU A 69 -17.74 -16.99 2.67
CA LEU A 69 -17.14 -17.54 3.88
C LEU A 69 -16.69 -16.45 4.86
N VAL A 70 -15.95 -15.45 4.37
CA VAL A 70 -15.50 -14.31 5.19
C VAL A 70 -16.67 -13.49 5.71
N GLU A 71 -17.72 -13.34 4.92
CA GLU A 71 -18.94 -12.66 5.34
C GLU A 71 -19.71 -13.43 6.42
N GLY A 72 -19.77 -14.77 6.33
CA GLY A 72 -20.32 -15.62 7.37
C GLY A 72 -19.59 -15.44 8.70
N ILE A 73 -18.25 -15.47 8.67
CA ILE A 73 -17.40 -15.25 9.85
C ILE A 73 -17.63 -13.84 10.43
N ARG A 74 -17.78 -12.81 9.59
CA ARG A 74 -18.12 -11.43 10.02
C ARG A 74 -19.45 -11.40 10.76
N LYS A 75 -20.49 -12.03 10.20
CA LYS A 75 -21.84 -12.10 10.80
C LYS A 75 -21.85 -12.86 12.13
N MET A 76 -20.92 -13.78 12.34
CA MET A 76 -20.70 -14.46 13.62
C MET A 76 -19.98 -13.58 14.67
N GLY A 77 -19.62 -12.33 14.34
CA GLY A 77 -19.02 -11.37 15.27
C GLY A 77 -17.48 -11.31 15.23
N TYR A 78 -16.85 -12.00 14.29
CA TYR A 78 -15.39 -11.96 14.15
C TYR A 78 -14.96 -10.66 13.47
N LYS A 79 -13.98 -9.97 14.05
CA LYS A 79 -13.45 -8.70 13.54
C LYS A 79 -12.60 -8.91 12.29
N VAL A 80 -13.24 -8.97 11.12
CA VAL A 80 -12.58 -9.08 9.81
C VAL A 80 -12.62 -7.78 9.01
N ASP A 81 -13.31 -6.76 9.52
CA ASP A 81 -13.46 -5.47 8.82
C ASP A 81 -12.11 -4.84 8.49
N ARG A 82 -11.95 -4.42 7.23
CA ARG A 82 -10.73 -3.78 6.70
C ARG A 82 -9.46 -4.60 6.95
N SER A 83 -9.60 -5.91 7.17
CA SER A 83 -8.49 -6.81 7.41
C SER A 83 -7.94 -7.36 6.10
N MET A 84 -6.63 -7.61 6.09
CA MET A 84 -5.97 -8.40 5.06
C MET A 84 -6.31 -9.87 5.30
N ILE A 85 -6.97 -10.48 4.32
CA ILE A 85 -7.39 -11.89 4.37
C ILE A 85 -6.39 -12.73 3.59
N SER A 86 -5.88 -13.78 4.24
CA SER A 86 -5.05 -14.81 3.61
C SER A 86 -5.63 -16.19 3.92
N TYR A 87 -5.50 -17.15 3.02
CA TYR A 87 -5.83 -18.56 3.28
C TYR A 87 -4.55 -19.39 3.30
N TYR A 88 -4.54 -20.51 4.02
CA TYR A 88 -3.39 -21.43 4.00
C TYR A 88 -3.50 -22.37 2.79
N ASP A 89 -2.44 -22.43 2.01
CA ASP A 89 -2.26 -23.37 0.92
C ASP A 89 -1.43 -24.55 1.45
N GLU A 90 -2.08 -25.71 1.59
CA GLU A 90 -1.51 -26.92 2.17
C GLU A 90 -0.40 -27.52 1.28
N GLU A 91 -0.56 -27.43 -0.05
CA GLU A 91 0.42 -27.94 -1.01
C GLU A 91 1.73 -27.15 -0.91
N ARG A 92 1.61 -25.82 -0.79
CA ARG A 92 2.78 -24.92 -0.73
C ARG A 92 3.25 -24.61 0.68
N LYS A 93 2.52 -25.05 1.71
CA LYS A 93 2.77 -24.77 3.14
C LYS A 93 2.90 -23.27 3.45
N VAL A 94 2.14 -22.42 2.75
CA VAL A 94 2.23 -20.95 2.89
C VAL A 94 0.85 -20.30 2.95
N TYR A 95 0.76 -19.15 3.61
CA TYR A 95 -0.41 -18.28 3.53
C TYR A 95 -0.41 -17.48 2.22
N VAL A 96 -1.45 -17.65 1.42
CA VAL A 96 -1.67 -16.92 0.16
C VAL A 96 -2.64 -15.76 0.41
N TYR A 97 -2.22 -14.56 0.01
CA TYR A 97 -3.04 -13.35 0.18
C TYR A 97 -4.21 -13.34 -0.82
N ALA A 98 -5.43 -13.27 -0.30
CA ALA A 98 -6.65 -13.27 -1.11
C ALA A 98 -7.16 -11.85 -1.43
N GLY A 99 -6.94 -10.90 -0.52
CA GLY A 99 -7.42 -9.53 -0.65
C GLY A 99 -7.68 -8.88 0.71
N ASN A 100 -8.33 -7.71 0.67
CA ASN A 100 -8.86 -7.06 1.86
C ASN A 100 -10.37 -7.29 1.92
N HIS A 101 -10.94 -7.40 3.11
CA HIS A 101 -12.41 -7.39 3.26
C HIS A 101 -12.98 -5.98 2.95
N PRO A 102 -14.11 -5.86 2.21
CA PRO A 102 -14.86 -6.94 1.57
C PRO A 102 -14.11 -7.53 0.37
N LEU A 103 -14.12 -8.86 0.25
CA LEU A 103 -13.41 -9.56 -0.81
C LEU A 103 -14.20 -9.47 -2.13
N PRO A 104 -13.57 -9.22 -3.28
CA PRO A 104 -14.23 -9.42 -4.56
C PRO A 104 -14.66 -10.90 -4.69
N ASP A 105 -15.71 -11.17 -5.46
CA ASP A 105 -16.14 -12.54 -5.73
C ASP A 105 -15.02 -13.33 -6.40
N LYS A 106 -14.30 -14.09 -5.59
CA LYS A 106 -13.10 -14.83 -5.96
C LYS A 106 -13.22 -16.22 -5.37
N ALA A 107 -13.21 -17.20 -6.27
CA ALA A 107 -12.99 -18.58 -5.91
C ALA A 107 -11.50 -18.80 -5.61
N ILE A 108 -11.21 -19.57 -4.56
CA ILE A 108 -9.86 -20.04 -4.26
C ILE A 108 -9.75 -21.54 -4.60
N PRO A 109 -8.71 -21.94 -5.37
CA PRO A 109 -8.64 -23.30 -5.86
C PRO A 109 -8.26 -24.29 -4.76
N ASN A 110 -8.91 -25.45 -4.83
CA ASN A 110 -8.46 -26.74 -4.30
C ASN A 110 -7.85 -26.71 -2.88
N ILE A 111 -8.70 -26.47 -1.87
CA ILE A 111 -8.34 -26.79 -0.50
C ILE A 111 -8.70 -28.27 -0.29
N PRO A 112 -7.74 -29.15 0.07
CA PRO A 112 -8.01 -30.55 0.30
C PRO A 112 -9.12 -30.74 1.36
N GLU A 113 -9.90 -31.82 1.24
CA GLU A 113 -10.93 -32.16 2.22
C GLU A 113 -10.35 -32.17 3.64
N GLY A 114 -10.78 -31.23 4.49
CA GLY A 114 -10.22 -31.05 5.82
C GLY A 114 -10.39 -29.65 6.40
N GLU A 115 -9.40 -29.24 7.18
CA GLU A 115 -9.36 -28.02 7.97
C GLU A 115 -9.03 -26.79 7.09
N ILE A 116 -9.97 -25.87 6.95
CA ILE A 116 -9.70 -24.59 6.28
C ILE A 116 -8.99 -23.67 7.28
N LYS A 117 -7.89 -23.03 6.88
CA LYS A 117 -7.20 -22.03 7.71
C LYS A 117 -7.24 -20.66 7.04
N ILE A 118 -7.82 -19.68 7.74
CA ILE A 118 -7.86 -18.29 7.32
C ILE A 118 -7.07 -17.44 8.32
N LYS A 119 -6.32 -16.48 7.81
CA LYS A 119 -5.62 -15.48 8.60
C LYS A 119 -6.15 -14.10 8.28
N ALA A 120 -6.76 -13.47 9.29
CA ALA A 120 -7.22 -12.09 9.23
C ALA A 120 -6.24 -11.20 9.98
N ARG A 121 -5.54 -10.33 9.26
CA ARG A 121 -4.64 -9.34 9.89
C ARG A 121 -5.24 -7.96 9.78
N PRO A 122 -5.32 -7.17 10.87
CA PRO A 122 -5.64 -5.77 10.73
C PRO A 122 -4.61 -5.15 9.79
N LYS A 123 -5.09 -4.31 8.86
CA LYS A 123 -4.18 -3.49 8.07
C LYS A 123 -3.34 -2.69 9.05
N ALA A 124 -2.02 -2.81 8.99
CA ALA A 124 -1.14 -2.03 9.84
C ALA A 124 -1.59 -0.57 9.75
N LYS A 125 -1.84 0.07 10.91
CA LYS A 125 -2.14 1.50 11.01
C LYS A 125 -0.93 2.27 10.53
N SER A 126 -0.72 2.30 9.22
CA SER A 126 0.13 3.29 8.61
C SER A 126 -0.62 4.58 8.80
N ILE A 127 -0.19 5.35 9.79
CA ILE A 127 -0.59 6.74 10.03
C ILE A 127 -0.55 7.58 8.74
N TYR A 128 0.20 7.10 7.73
CA TYR A 128 0.35 7.70 6.41
C TYR A 128 -0.38 6.96 5.28
N GLY A 129 -0.85 5.72 5.48
CA GLY A 129 -1.40 4.85 4.44
C GLY A 129 -2.89 5.09 4.16
N ASP A 130 -3.66 5.40 5.20
CA ASP A 130 -5.10 5.66 5.04
C ASP A 130 -5.37 7.03 4.40
N PHE A 131 -4.48 8.01 4.58
CA PHE A 131 -4.52 9.28 3.82
C PHE A 131 -4.25 9.08 2.30
N LEU A 132 -3.61 7.98 1.90
CA LEU A 132 -3.18 7.74 0.52
C LEU A 132 -4.21 6.98 -0.33
N LEU A 133 -5.12 6.21 0.27
CA LEU A 133 -6.07 5.37 -0.47
C LEU A 133 -7.42 6.04 -0.72
N ALA A 134 -7.75 7.11 0.00
CA ALA A 134 -9.00 7.86 -0.19
C ALA A 134 -9.09 8.60 -1.54
N ASN A 135 -8.10 8.49 -2.45
CA ASN A 135 -8.10 9.28 -3.69
C ASN A 135 -7.52 8.59 -4.93
N THR A 136 -7.36 7.27 -4.95
CA THR A 136 -6.91 6.55 -6.15
C THR A 136 -7.67 5.25 -6.37
N ASN A 137 -8.61 5.28 -7.32
CA ASN A 137 -9.16 4.09 -7.99
C ASN A 137 -8.09 3.45 -8.88
N ALA A 138 -7.04 2.88 -8.27
CA ALA A 138 -5.98 2.21 -9.00
C ALA A 138 -5.78 0.80 -8.45
N SER A 139 -6.27 -0.18 -9.22
CA SER A 139 -5.92 -1.59 -9.13
C SER A 139 -4.40 -1.77 -9.13
N ILE A 140 -3.83 -2.27 -8.02
CA ILE A 140 -2.44 -2.70 -7.97
C ILE A 140 -2.42 -4.20 -7.76
N SER A 141 -2.43 -4.93 -8.88
CA SER A 141 -2.00 -6.31 -8.96
C SER A 141 -0.56 -6.37 -9.51
N LYS A 142 0.15 -7.43 -9.11
CA LYS A 142 1.56 -7.79 -9.39
C LYS A 142 2.55 -7.34 -8.32
N GLY A 143 2.92 -8.32 -7.48
CA GLY A 143 4.01 -8.25 -6.53
C GLY A 143 5.32 -7.90 -7.22
N SER A 144 5.69 -6.61 -7.20
CA SER A 144 7.05 -6.17 -7.43
C SER A 144 7.87 -6.64 -6.24
N ARG A 145 8.90 -7.47 -6.47
CA ARG A 145 9.96 -7.76 -5.50
C ARG A 145 10.56 -6.40 -5.11
N ARG A 146 10.06 -5.82 -4.01
CA ARG A 146 10.38 -4.46 -3.59
C ARG A 146 11.89 -4.39 -3.37
N THR A 147 12.58 -3.56 -4.16
CA THR A 147 14.00 -3.29 -3.94
C THR A 147 14.17 -2.81 -2.50
N LYS A 148 15.12 -3.41 -1.77
CA LYS A 148 15.45 -3.02 -0.39
C LYS A 148 15.61 -1.50 -0.34
N GLU A 149 14.85 -0.86 0.56
CA GLU A 149 14.92 0.60 0.71
C GLU A 149 16.33 0.99 1.18
N ARG A 150 16.92 1.99 0.52
CA ARG A 150 18.27 2.50 0.79
C ARG A 150 18.20 3.68 1.77
N LYS A 151 19.30 3.89 2.51
CA LYS A 151 19.47 5.08 3.35
C LYS A 151 19.65 6.34 2.50
N ILE A 152 19.23 7.49 3.01
CA ILE A 152 19.34 8.79 2.32
C ILE A 152 20.81 9.12 2.05
N GLY A 153 21.70 8.90 3.01
CA GLY A 153 23.14 9.12 2.86
C GLY A 153 23.75 8.28 1.73
N ASP A 154 23.37 7.00 1.62
CA ASP A 154 23.84 6.12 0.54
C ASP A 154 23.32 6.58 -0.83
N VAL A 155 22.06 7.01 -0.87
CA VAL A 155 21.44 7.55 -2.09
C VAL A 155 22.17 8.82 -2.55
N ILE A 156 22.49 9.73 -1.63
CA ILE A 156 23.26 10.95 -1.93
C ILE A 156 24.62 10.57 -2.52
N LYS A 157 25.37 9.70 -1.86
CA LYS A 157 26.68 9.23 -2.34
C LYS A 157 26.59 8.66 -3.75
N LYS A 158 25.62 7.77 -4.00
CA LYS A 158 25.44 7.11 -5.30
C LYS A 158 25.03 8.07 -6.41
N VAL A 159 24.15 9.03 -6.13
CA VAL A 159 23.76 10.06 -7.11
C VAL A 159 24.94 11.00 -7.41
N SER A 160 25.74 11.37 -6.40
CA SER A 160 26.94 12.18 -6.60
C SER A 160 28.01 11.45 -7.42
N GLU A 161 28.29 10.18 -7.11
CA GLU A 161 29.21 9.31 -7.86
C GLU A 161 28.77 9.20 -9.33
N TRP A 162 27.49 8.92 -9.55
CA TRP A 162 26.90 8.83 -10.89
C TRP A 162 27.03 10.13 -11.69
N ARG A 163 26.80 11.29 -11.06
CA ARG A 163 26.94 12.60 -11.73
C ARG A 163 28.40 13.00 -11.95
N LYS A 164 29.32 12.57 -11.09
CA LYS A 164 30.76 12.78 -11.27
C LYS A 164 31.25 12.03 -12.52
N LEU A 165 30.88 10.76 -12.67
CA LEU A 165 31.23 9.94 -13.84
C LEU A 165 30.67 10.53 -15.16
N TYR A 166 29.50 11.15 -15.10
CA TYR A 166 28.90 11.83 -16.25
C TYR A 166 29.59 13.15 -16.62
N ASN A 167 29.93 13.96 -15.62
CA ASN A 167 30.57 15.26 -15.84
C ASN A 167 32.02 15.15 -16.34
N GLY A 168 32.63 13.96 -16.18
CA GLY A 168 33.99 13.64 -16.58
C GLY A 168 34.87 13.40 -15.37
N THR A 169 35.60 12.29 -15.39
CA THR A 169 36.67 12.01 -14.43
C THR A 169 38.00 12.04 -15.18
N GLU A 170 38.95 12.78 -14.64
CA GLU A 170 40.33 12.76 -15.15
C GLU A 170 40.96 11.43 -14.77
N ILE A 171 41.27 10.63 -15.79
CA ILE A 171 42.00 9.38 -15.66
C ILE A 171 43.18 9.54 -16.62
N GLU A 172 44.40 9.51 -16.09
CA GLU A 172 45.64 9.57 -16.89
C GLU A 172 45.77 10.82 -17.78
N GLY A 173 45.22 11.97 -17.35
CA GLY A 173 45.31 13.24 -18.08
C GLY A 173 44.25 13.42 -19.17
N GLU A 174 43.39 12.42 -19.41
CA GLU A 174 42.23 12.54 -20.29
C GLU A 174 40.91 12.65 -19.50
N ILE A 175 40.06 13.60 -19.91
CA ILE A 175 38.72 13.77 -19.34
C ILE A 175 37.77 12.77 -20.00
N VAL A 176 37.65 11.59 -19.40
CA VAL A 176 36.71 10.57 -19.88
C VAL A 176 35.32 10.86 -19.31
N LYS A 177 34.40 11.31 -20.16
CA LYS A 177 32.98 11.45 -19.84
C LYS A 177 32.26 10.16 -20.18
N LYS A 178 31.60 9.55 -19.19
CA LYS A 178 30.76 8.36 -19.42
C LYS A 178 29.33 8.78 -19.67
N SER A 179 28.60 7.99 -20.48
CA SER A 179 27.16 8.19 -20.61
C SER A 179 26.45 7.92 -19.28
N LEU A 180 25.23 8.45 -19.11
CA LEU A 180 24.44 8.24 -17.90
C LEU A 180 24.12 6.75 -17.69
N GLU A 181 23.90 6.00 -18.78
CA GLU A 181 23.69 4.56 -18.76
C GLU A 181 24.92 3.78 -18.29
N GLU A 182 26.11 4.11 -18.81
CA GLU A 182 27.36 3.46 -18.40
C GLU A 182 27.73 3.79 -16.95
N ALA A 183 27.58 5.05 -16.55
CA ALA A 183 27.79 5.47 -15.19
C ALA A 183 26.81 4.77 -14.22
N ALA A 184 25.56 4.51 -14.64
CA ALA A 184 24.57 3.77 -13.85
C ALA A 184 25.01 2.31 -13.62
N LYS A 185 25.58 1.66 -14.64
CA LYS A 185 26.16 0.31 -14.52
C LYS A 185 27.29 0.28 -13.49
N LEU A 186 28.18 1.28 -13.52
CA LEU A 186 29.31 1.38 -12.58
C LEU A 186 28.88 1.55 -11.12
N VAL A 187 27.84 2.35 -10.87
CA VAL A 187 27.33 2.52 -9.49
C VAL A 187 26.43 1.38 -9.01
N ASN A 188 26.17 0.39 -9.87
CA ASN A 188 25.31 -0.78 -9.64
C ASN A 188 23.88 -0.41 -9.21
N ILE A 189 23.30 0.59 -9.87
CA ILE A 189 21.90 1.01 -9.67
C ILE A 189 21.30 1.31 -11.04
N SER A 190 20.07 0.87 -11.28
CA SER A 190 19.39 1.19 -12.54
C SER A 190 19.25 2.70 -12.74
N LYS A 191 19.48 3.17 -13.97
CA LYS A 191 19.35 4.59 -14.35
C LYS A 191 18.02 5.19 -13.88
N LYS A 192 16.91 4.47 -14.10
CA LYS A 192 15.56 4.85 -13.63
C LYS A 192 15.51 5.17 -12.13
N SER A 193 16.19 4.38 -11.29
CA SER A 193 16.20 4.60 -9.85
C SER A 193 17.07 5.80 -9.47
N LEU A 194 18.20 6.00 -10.14
CA LEU A 194 19.07 7.16 -9.96
C LEU A 194 18.38 8.46 -10.38
N ASP A 195 17.61 8.44 -11.47
CA ASP A 195 16.78 9.56 -11.90
C ASP A 195 15.70 9.92 -10.87
N ASP A 196 14.98 8.93 -10.33
CA ASP A 196 14.03 9.17 -9.23
C ASP A 196 14.74 9.75 -8.00
N TYR A 197 15.84 9.15 -7.57
CA TYR A 197 16.60 9.63 -6.42
C TYR A 197 17.07 11.07 -6.60
N LEU A 198 17.63 11.42 -7.76
CA LEU A 198 18.03 12.79 -8.05
C LEU A 198 16.85 13.76 -7.97
N LEU A 199 15.69 13.39 -8.51
CA LEU A 199 14.48 14.20 -8.41
C LEU A 199 14.04 14.38 -6.95
N GLN A 200 14.08 13.32 -6.13
CA GLN A 200 13.74 13.41 -4.71
C GLN A 200 14.71 14.31 -3.96
N LEU A 201 16.02 14.21 -4.22
CA LEU A 201 17.03 15.07 -3.59
C LEU A 201 16.83 16.55 -3.98
N ARG A 202 16.56 16.83 -5.27
CA ARG A 202 16.29 18.20 -5.74
C ARG A 202 15.05 18.79 -5.08
N ASN A 203 13.97 18.02 -4.99
CA ASN A 203 12.75 18.45 -4.31
C ASN A 203 12.97 18.65 -2.81
N GLY A 204 13.72 17.75 -2.17
CA GLY A 204 14.05 17.89 -0.75
C GLY A 204 14.79 19.19 -0.48
N ARG A 205 15.83 19.48 -1.27
CA ARG A 205 16.56 20.75 -1.17
C ARG A 205 15.64 21.95 -1.40
N LYS A 206 14.78 21.90 -2.42
CA LYS A 206 13.81 22.96 -2.72
C LYS A 206 12.87 23.23 -1.53
N TYR A 207 12.43 22.20 -0.83
CA TYR A 207 11.47 22.31 0.27
C TYR A 207 12.12 22.44 1.65
N GLY A 208 13.45 22.51 1.74
CA GLY A 208 14.17 22.68 3.01
C GLY A 208 14.34 21.40 3.84
N PHE A 209 14.41 20.24 3.20
CA PHE A 209 14.68 18.97 3.89
C PHE A 209 16.09 18.95 4.49
N ASN A 210 16.22 18.62 5.78
CA ASN A 210 17.50 18.48 6.45
C ASN A 210 18.14 17.10 6.16
N PHE A 211 19.01 17.05 5.15
CA PHE A 211 19.67 15.79 4.76
C PHE A 211 20.70 15.29 5.79
N ASN A 212 21.25 16.17 6.64
CA ASN A 212 22.30 15.78 7.58
C ASN A 212 21.70 15.01 8.77
N GLU A 213 20.58 15.51 9.31
CA GLU A 213 19.83 14.83 10.37
C GLU A 213 19.27 13.48 9.92
N HIS A 214 18.77 13.41 8.68
CA HIS A 214 18.12 12.23 8.14
C HIS A 214 19.05 11.34 7.30
N LYS A 215 20.38 11.44 7.44
CA LYS A 215 21.33 10.69 6.59
C LYS A 215 21.18 9.17 6.75
N ASP A 216 20.86 8.70 7.95
CA ASP A 216 20.73 7.29 8.29
C ASP A 216 19.33 6.72 8.07
N ASP A 217 18.37 7.61 7.80
CA ASP A 217 17.00 7.28 7.54
C ASP A 217 16.80 6.72 6.14
N LYS A 218 15.71 5.95 5.96
CA LYS A 218 15.34 5.40 4.66
C LYS A 218 14.82 6.51 3.73
N ILE A 219 15.12 6.38 2.44
CA ILE A 219 14.69 7.33 1.38
C ILE A 219 13.17 7.53 1.30
N GLY A 220 12.38 6.62 1.87
CA GLY A 220 10.93 6.77 2.02
C GLY A 220 10.51 8.04 2.76
N ILE A 221 11.28 8.47 3.78
CA ILE A 221 11.00 9.68 4.57
C ILE A 221 11.08 10.93 3.69
N LEU A 222 12.14 11.03 2.87
CA LEU A 222 12.29 12.11 1.90
C LEU A 222 11.15 12.13 0.86
N ARG A 223 10.75 10.96 0.35
CA ARG A 223 9.64 10.86 -0.61
C ARG A 223 8.30 11.31 -0.01
N ALA A 224 8.05 10.99 1.26
CA ALA A 224 6.86 11.43 1.97
C ALA A 224 6.85 12.95 2.17
N PHE A 225 7.98 13.50 2.64
CA PHE A 225 8.17 14.94 2.80
C PHE A 225 7.92 15.73 1.50
N ASN A 226 8.56 15.32 0.40
CA ASN A 226 8.41 15.97 -0.90
C ASN A 226 6.97 15.97 -1.41
N ARG A 227 6.21 14.90 -1.14
CA ARG A 227 4.82 14.78 -1.56
C ARG A 227 3.93 15.78 -0.83
N LYS A 228 4.13 15.92 0.48
CA LYS A 228 3.40 16.90 1.31
C LYS A 228 3.58 18.32 0.78
N HIS A 229 4.83 18.72 0.50
CA HIS A 229 5.13 20.05 -0.02
C HIS A 229 4.68 20.26 -1.47
N LYS A 230 4.73 19.23 -2.33
CA LYS A 230 4.23 19.32 -3.70
C LYS A 230 2.72 19.59 -3.76
N LEU A 231 1.94 19.11 -2.78
CA LEU A 231 0.51 19.41 -2.68
C LEU A 231 0.26 20.86 -2.28
N ILE A 232 1.04 21.39 -1.34
CA ILE A 232 0.98 22.79 -0.91
C ILE A 232 1.28 23.72 -2.10
N ASP A 233 2.35 23.45 -2.85
CA ASP A 233 2.75 24.22 -4.05
C ASP A 233 1.68 24.23 -5.15
N LYS A 234 0.88 23.15 -5.27
CA LYS A 234 -0.22 23.07 -6.23
C LYS A 234 -1.46 23.82 -5.75
N GLY A 235 -1.72 23.84 -4.44
CA GLY A 235 -2.82 24.59 -3.82
C GLY A 235 -2.63 26.10 -3.94
N THR A 236 -1.41 26.60 -3.70
CA THR A 236 -1.10 28.05 -3.75
C THR A 236 -1.09 28.64 -5.16
N LYS A 237 -0.95 27.81 -6.22
CA LYS A 237 -0.99 28.30 -7.61
C LYS A 237 -2.40 28.49 -8.18
N LYS A 238 -3.45 28.00 -7.51
CA LYS A 238 -4.85 28.19 -7.96
C LYS A 238 -5.49 29.52 -7.49
N SER A 239 -4.81 30.34 -6.69
CA SER A 239 -5.40 31.53 -6.06
C SER A 239 -4.80 32.88 -6.48
N LYS A 240 -4.05 32.99 -7.59
CA LYS A 240 -3.68 34.33 -8.11
C LYS A 240 -4.81 34.91 -8.97
N PRO A 241 -5.52 35.98 -8.53
CA PRO A 241 -6.47 36.67 -9.38
C PRO A 241 -5.72 37.37 -10.53
N GLY A 242 -6.27 37.27 -11.74
CA GLY A 242 -5.72 37.87 -12.94
C GLY A 242 -5.48 39.37 -12.79
N ARG A 243 -4.34 39.83 -13.30
CA ARG A 243 -4.07 41.26 -13.50
C ARG A 243 -5.16 41.85 -14.40
N LYS A 244 -5.84 42.90 -13.92
CA LYS A 244 -6.77 43.70 -14.74
C LYS A 244 -6.02 44.30 -15.94
N PRO A 245 -6.57 44.24 -17.17
CA PRO A 245 -6.02 44.99 -18.28
C PRO A 245 -6.18 46.48 -18.02
N GLY A 246 -5.12 47.24 -18.32
CA GLY A 246 -5.04 48.67 -18.13
C GLY A 246 -6.02 49.43 -19.01
N ASN A 247 -6.62 50.46 -18.43
CA ASN A 247 -7.42 51.45 -19.14
C ASN A 247 -6.47 52.34 -19.98
N ARG A 248 -6.68 52.37 -21.29
CA ARG A 248 -6.26 53.47 -22.17
C ARG A 248 -7.35 53.70 -23.19
#